data_AF-A0AAD4MSF9-F1
#
_entry.id   AF-A0AAD4MSF9-F1
#
_cell.length_a   1.000
_cell.length_b   1.000
_cell.length_c   1.000
_cell.angle_alpha   90.00
_cell.angle_beta   90.00
_cell.angle_gamma   90.00
#
_symmetry.space_group_name_H-M   'P 1'
#
loop_
_entity.id
_entity.type
_entity.pdbx_description
1 polymer ?
#
loop_
_entity_poly.entity_id
_entity_poly.type
_entity_poly.pdbx_seq_one_letter_code
_entity_poly.pdbx_strand_id
1 'polypeptide(L)'
;MYEIGIDGSGGGVLSSHSSDTAPSQSKYRRNRQSIARKSDKLGRGSAGKRSEPCGLLIDLSNPAIRNDTTRESAQSSLRRCKALPKRGGTTILLLHNGQPRTPFYLKRHLVEMLTKDFYLPKVGSQHICDTLYAPRAKLLEKCLSNAAEAPSFEQVLEELSKGLQSCLKRVQPDFGEVTCMPGLLYEPPFVDSTCHRLLQSTSENVVLASLYPFFNAHLTPHLYKHTETFLETHTTRYSLEKIRRDYPDAVHEDDGFFIAKGNHPISFHCTRLDQLALMEGMIQFWAEQLRNELEESAVGVVFALPIPLFGRQLYIKTVEECAQRIMYVLYSNYPKAVPWRVAFYQSWSQFWPVLSKYTVGAQIKDLRKKRGDNGQVLVVPFGNIVDDFDTQTILPSLVEGMEGVKVLSACNILTDSAANENRPNWQRSAKKALLHSLTDVIRSRLVSINTLY
;
A
#
# COMPACT_ATOMS: atom_id res chain seq x y z
N MET A 1 32.88 17.20 23.38
CA MET A 1 33.88 18.12 23.99
C MET A 1 34.19 19.18 22.94
N TYR A 2 33.42 20.27 22.96
CA TYR A 2 33.69 21.61 22.44
C TYR A 2 32.47 22.43 22.85
N GLU A 3 32.65 23.27 23.88
CA GLU A 3 31.70 24.25 24.39
C GLU A 3 31.83 25.54 23.58
N ILE A 4 30.71 26.17 23.26
CA ILE A 4 30.62 27.63 23.14
C ILE A 4 29.31 28.03 23.82
N GLY A 5 29.44 28.64 24.99
CA GLY A 5 28.36 29.35 25.67
C GLY A 5 28.31 30.81 25.21
N ILE A 6 27.11 31.37 25.19
CA ILE A 6 26.87 32.80 25.42
C ILE A 6 25.61 32.90 26.29
N ASP A 7 25.83 33.36 27.53
CA ASP A 7 24.83 33.86 28.48
C ASP A 7 24.11 35.10 27.90
N GLY A 8 22.78 35.21 28.06
CA GLY A 8 22.15 36.00 29.14
C GLY A 8 21.71 37.37 28.57
N SER A 9 20.62 38.02 28.94
CA SER A 9 19.64 37.86 30.02
C SER A 9 18.52 38.91 29.82
N GLY A 10 17.38 38.72 30.49
CA GLY A 10 16.29 39.70 30.64
C GLY A 10 14.93 39.13 30.20
N GLY A 11 13.96 38.79 31.05
CA GLY A 11 13.71 39.10 32.45
C GLY A 11 12.32 39.74 32.59
N GLY A 12 11.39 39.06 33.27
CA GLY A 12 10.03 39.55 33.64
C GLY A 12 8.97 38.47 33.38
N VAL A 13 8.72 37.49 34.26
CA VAL A 13 8.05 37.50 35.59
C VAL A 13 6.55 37.81 35.53
N LEU A 14 5.77 36.78 35.90
CA LEU A 14 4.49 36.70 36.65
C LEU A 14 3.70 35.49 36.09
N SER A 15 3.07 34.57 36.81
CA SER A 15 3.01 34.17 38.22
C SER A 15 2.07 32.94 38.26
N SER A 16 2.45 31.91 39.04
CA SER A 16 1.58 30.96 39.77
C SER A 16 0.22 30.50 39.20
N HIS A 17 0.06 29.19 39.01
CA HIS A 17 -0.80 28.38 39.91
C HIS A 17 -0.51 26.89 39.76
N SER A 18 -0.06 26.30 40.87
CA SER A 18 -0.02 24.87 41.15
C SER A 18 -1.42 24.38 41.53
N SER A 19 -1.87 23.28 40.94
CA SER A 19 -2.76 22.33 41.62
C SER A 19 -2.61 20.95 40.99
N ASP A 20 -1.93 20.09 41.73
CA ASP A 20 -2.01 18.64 41.62
C ASP A 20 -3.47 18.18 41.65
N THR A 21 -3.83 17.26 40.76
CA THR A 21 -4.92 16.29 41.02
C THR A 21 -4.83 15.14 40.02
N ALA A 22 -4.38 13.99 40.53
CA ALA A 22 -4.45 12.70 39.85
C ALA A 22 -5.91 12.22 39.75
N PRO A 23 -6.37 11.64 38.62
CA PRO A 23 -7.65 10.96 38.58
C PRO A 23 -7.51 9.47 38.89
N SER A 24 -7.87 9.16 40.14
CA SER A 24 -8.58 7.97 40.65
C SER A 24 -8.99 6.90 39.60
N GLN A 25 -8.40 5.71 39.76
CA GLN A 25 -8.91 4.43 39.26
C GLN A 25 -10.18 4.01 40.02
N SER A 26 -11.37 4.36 39.52
CA SER A 26 -12.59 3.60 39.86
C SER A 26 -13.73 3.95 38.90
N LYS A 27 -13.85 3.24 37.76
CA LYS A 27 -15.08 3.14 36.96
C LYS A 27 -14.93 2.17 35.77
N TYR A 28 -14.38 0.99 35.99
CA TYR A 28 -14.40 -0.11 35.01
C TYR A 28 -14.61 -1.45 35.70
N ARG A 29 -15.74 -1.60 36.40
CA ARG A 29 -16.14 -2.87 36.99
C ARG A 29 -17.66 -2.98 37.18
N ARG A 30 -18.45 -2.77 36.12
CA ARG A 30 -19.89 -3.11 36.04
C ARG A 30 -20.34 -3.08 34.59
N ASN A 31 -20.10 -4.16 33.84
CA ASN A 31 -20.86 -4.54 32.64
C ASN A 31 -20.49 -5.93 32.09
N ARG A 32 -20.35 -6.93 32.98
CA ARG A 32 -20.04 -8.31 32.56
C ARG A 32 -20.98 -9.38 33.13
N GLN A 33 -22.22 -9.02 33.46
CA GLN A 33 -23.19 -9.96 34.06
C GLN A 33 -24.62 -9.92 33.49
N SER A 34 -24.87 -9.34 32.31
CA SER A 34 -26.23 -9.28 31.73
C SER A 34 -26.46 -10.04 30.42
N ILE A 35 -25.50 -10.87 29.96
CA ILE A 35 -25.67 -11.70 28.74
C ILE A 35 -25.40 -13.17 29.06
N ALA A 36 -26.07 -13.68 30.09
CA ALA A 36 -26.13 -15.11 30.40
C ALA A 36 -27.43 -15.36 31.16
N ARG A 37 -28.56 -15.38 30.43
CA ARG A 37 -29.90 -15.89 30.82
C ARG A 37 -30.94 -15.32 29.84
N LYS A 38 -31.07 -15.92 28.66
CA LYS A 38 -32.29 -15.86 27.82
C LYS A 38 -32.12 -16.72 26.56
N SER A 39 -32.14 -18.03 26.75
CA SER A 39 -32.42 -18.98 25.67
C SER A 39 -32.70 -20.35 26.27
N ASP A 40 -33.72 -20.39 27.13
CA ASP A 40 -34.42 -21.60 27.51
C ASP A 40 -35.91 -21.30 27.45
N LYS A 41 -36.66 -22.24 26.87
CA LYS A 41 -38.12 -22.28 26.68
C LYS A 41 -38.66 -21.50 25.48
N LEU A 42 -38.92 -22.23 24.40
CA LEU A 42 -40.26 -22.41 23.82
C LEU A 42 -40.21 -23.65 22.92
N GLY A 43 -41.05 -24.64 23.22
CA GLY A 43 -41.14 -25.89 22.49
C GLY A 43 -42.52 -26.09 21.85
N ARG A 44 -42.54 -27.03 20.89
CA ARG A 44 -43.68 -27.75 20.29
C ARG A 44 -44.62 -26.89 19.42
N GLY A 45 -45.01 -27.29 18.20
CA GLY A 45 -44.74 -28.47 17.38
C GLY A 45 -45.69 -28.45 16.17
N SER A 46 -45.37 -29.17 15.10
CA SER A 46 -46.33 -29.85 14.21
C SER A 46 -45.60 -30.67 13.15
N ALA A 47 -46.14 -31.86 12.92
CA ALA A 47 -45.60 -32.95 12.12
C ALA A 47 -46.00 -32.85 10.64
N GLY A 48 -45.23 -33.49 9.75
CA GLY A 48 -45.75 -33.95 8.46
C GLY A 48 -44.75 -34.15 7.32
N LYS A 49 -44.47 -35.43 7.04
CA LYS A 49 -44.13 -36.06 5.74
C LYS A 49 -42.67 -36.08 5.24
N ARG A 50 -42.04 -37.23 5.53
CA ARG A 50 -41.31 -38.18 4.65
C ARG A 50 -40.66 -37.67 3.35
N SER A 51 -39.34 -37.87 3.25
CA SER A 51 -38.73 -38.78 2.26
C SER A 51 -37.35 -39.25 2.76
N GLU A 52 -37.03 -40.50 2.47
CA GLU A 52 -35.90 -41.30 2.97
C GLU A 52 -34.53 -40.83 2.45
N PRO A 53 -33.44 -41.26 3.11
CA PRO A 53 -32.33 -41.79 2.33
C PRO A 53 -31.90 -43.19 2.78
N CYS A 54 -31.54 -43.98 1.77
CA CYS A 54 -31.06 -45.35 1.85
C CYS A 54 -29.98 -45.55 2.90
N GLY A 55 -30.19 -46.59 3.72
CA GLY A 55 -29.22 -47.08 4.69
C GLY A 55 -28.08 -47.86 4.04
N LEU A 56 -26.92 -47.74 4.66
CA LEU A 56 -25.90 -48.79 4.70
C LEU A 56 -25.35 -48.77 6.14
N LEU A 57 -26.06 -49.50 7.00
CA LEU A 57 -25.53 -49.92 8.30
C LEU A 57 -24.47 -51.00 8.02
N ILE A 58 -23.22 -50.71 8.34
CA ILE A 58 -22.19 -51.75 8.49
C ILE A 58 -22.12 -52.08 9.96
N ASP A 59 -22.48 -53.32 10.26
CA ASP A 59 -22.37 -54.01 11.53
C ASP A 59 -20.90 -54.07 11.99
N LEU A 60 -20.59 -53.48 13.15
CA LEU A 60 -19.25 -53.40 13.73
C LEU A 60 -19.00 -54.51 14.77
N SER A 61 -19.41 -55.74 14.46
CA SER A 61 -19.23 -56.89 15.36
C SER A 61 -18.37 -58.01 14.77
N ASN A 62 -17.29 -57.68 14.05
CA ASN A 62 -16.31 -58.69 13.62
C ASN A 62 -14.84 -58.22 13.74
N PRO A 63 -14.05 -58.71 14.71
CA PRO A 63 -12.67 -58.28 14.94
C PRO A 63 -11.64 -59.10 14.12
N ALA A 64 -11.96 -59.48 12.89
CA ALA A 64 -11.15 -60.45 12.13
C ALA A 64 -10.87 -60.06 10.67
N ILE A 65 -10.66 -58.78 10.35
CA ILE A 65 -9.95 -58.38 9.11
C ILE A 65 -9.14 -57.12 9.43
N ARG A 66 -8.01 -57.32 10.11
CA ARG A 66 -7.02 -56.27 10.38
C ARG A 66 -5.80 -56.52 9.50
N ASN A 67 -5.42 -55.44 8.81
CA ASN A 67 -4.07 -55.15 8.31
C ASN A 67 -3.65 -55.87 7.01
N ASP A 68 -4.05 -55.31 5.85
CA ASP A 68 -3.08 -55.09 4.74
C ASP A 68 -3.67 -54.27 3.57
N THR A 69 -4.98 -54.36 3.31
CA THR A 69 -5.60 -53.67 2.15
C THR A 69 -5.78 -52.16 2.29
N THR A 70 -5.85 -51.62 3.51
CA THR A 70 -5.95 -50.16 3.74
C THR A 70 -4.62 -49.43 3.61
N ARG A 71 -3.49 -50.13 3.74
CA ARG A 71 -2.15 -49.52 3.64
C ARG A 71 -1.71 -49.39 2.18
N GLU A 72 -2.04 -50.37 1.33
CA GLU A 72 -1.83 -50.29 -0.11
C GLU A 72 -2.80 -49.32 -0.80
N SER A 73 -4.03 -49.18 -0.32
CA SER A 73 -4.97 -48.15 -0.80
C SER A 73 -4.50 -46.73 -0.46
N ALA A 74 -3.97 -46.51 0.75
CA ALA A 74 -3.38 -45.22 1.13
C ALA A 74 -2.05 -44.93 0.39
N GLN A 75 -1.19 -45.94 0.20
CA GLN A 75 0.08 -45.79 -0.54
C GLN A 75 -0.12 -45.65 -2.07
N SER A 76 -1.13 -46.29 -2.65
CA SER A 76 -1.48 -46.11 -4.06
C SER A 76 -2.15 -44.76 -4.35
N SER A 77 -2.84 -44.18 -3.35
CA SER A 77 -3.35 -42.81 -3.39
C SER A 77 -2.22 -41.76 -3.30
N LEU A 78 -1.17 -42.05 -2.52
CA LEU A 78 0.05 -41.23 -2.41
C LEU A 78 0.96 -41.33 -3.64
N ARG A 79 0.98 -42.45 -4.36
CA ARG A 79 1.76 -42.63 -5.59
C ARG A 79 1.14 -41.99 -6.83
N ARG A 80 -0.07 -41.42 -6.72
CA ARG A 80 -0.74 -40.69 -7.80
C ARG A 80 -0.62 -39.17 -7.67
N CYS A 81 0.33 -38.67 -6.89
CA CYS A 81 0.89 -37.34 -7.09
C CYS A 81 1.66 -37.37 -8.42
N LYS A 82 0.98 -37.02 -9.51
CA LYS A 82 1.64 -36.54 -10.74
C LYS A 82 2.77 -35.63 -10.29
N ALA A 83 3.98 -35.86 -10.79
CA ALA A 83 5.16 -35.05 -10.49
C ALA A 83 4.72 -33.60 -10.33
N LEU A 84 4.89 -33.05 -9.13
CA LEU A 84 4.53 -31.67 -8.85
C LEU A 84 5.10 -30.85 -10.00
N PRO A 85 4.28 -30.04 -10.72
CA PRO A 85 4.78 -29.25 -11.84
C PRO A 85 6.03 -28.52 -11.35
N LYS A 86 7.12 -28.51 -12.14
CA LYS A 86 8.40 -27.87 -11.78
C LYS A 86 8.06 -26.56 -11.08
N ARG A 87 8.17 -26.57 -9.75
CA ARG A 87 7.76 -25.45 -8.92
C ARG A 87 8.91 -24.45 -9.04
N GLY A 88 8.57 -23.21 -9.30
CA GLY A 88 9.56 -22.19 -9.60
C GLY A 88 8.90 -20.97 -10.20
N GLY A 89 8.98 -19.87 -9.48
CA GLY A 89 8.48 -18.59 -9.96
C GLY A 89 8.11 -17.66 -8.82
N THR A 90 8.23 -16.37 -9.09
CA THR A 90 7.89 -15.31 -8.15
C THR A 90 6.86 -14.39 -8.78
N THR A 91 5.71 -14.22 -8.13
CA THR A 91 4.74 -13.21 -8.51
C THR A 91 4.84 -12.00 -7.59
N ILE A 92 4.91 -10.82 -8.18
CA ILE A 92 4.90 -9.54 -7.47
C ILE A 92 3.58 -8.86 -7.75
N LEU A 93 2.77 -8.68 -6.70
CA LEU A 93 1.50 -7.98 -6.75
C LEU A 93 1.74 -6.50 -6.42
N LEU A 94 1.63 -5.64 -7.42
CA LEU A 94 1.71 -4.19 -7.26
C LEU A 94 0.34 -3.64 -6.85
N LEU A 95 0.20 -3.24 -5.58
CA LEU A 95 -1.06 -2.88 -4.97
C LEU A 95 -1.27 -1.36 -4.91
N HIS A 96 -2.44 -0.91 -5.34
CA HIS A 96 -2.87 0.49 -5.25
C HIS A 96 -4.41 0.57 -5.16
N ASN A 97 -4.96 1.69 -4.67
CA ASN A 97 -6.42 1.85 -4.61
C ASN A 97 -7.06 1.98 -6.01
N GLY A 98 -6.27 2.43 -6.97
CA GLY A 98 -6.73 2.84 -8.29
C GLY A 98 -7.19 4.30 -8.30
N GLN A 99 -7.64 4.77 -9.45
CA GLN A 99 -8.12 6.14 -9.66
C GLN A 99 -9.46 6.19 -10.39
N PRO A 100 -10.32 7.18 -10.08
CA PRO A 100 -11.58 7.33 -10.77
C PRO A 100 -11.37 7.84 -12.21
N ARG A 101 -12.02 7.21 -13.18
CA ARG A 101 -11.96 7.59 -14.61
C ARG A 101 -13.11 8.46 -15.07
N THR A 102 -14.22 8.42 -14.36
CA THR A 102 -15.43 9.19 -14.66
C THR A 102 -16.11 9.63 -13.37
N PRO A 103 -17.01 10.63 -13.40
CA PRO A 103 -17.77 11.04 -12.22
C PRO A 103 -18.59 9.90 -11.62
N PHE A 104 -19.10 9.00 -12.47
CA PHE A 104 -19.80 7.79 -12.04
C PHE A 104 -18.90 6.86 -11.22
N TYR A 105 -17.69 6.56 -11.72
CA TYR A 105 -16.73 5.72 -11.01
C TYR A 105 -16.19 6.39 -9.74
N LEU A 106 -16.06 7.71 -9.74
CA LEU A 106 -15.69 8.50 -8.55
C LEU A 106 -16.68 8.24 -7.42
N LYS A 107 -17.97 8.49 -7.65
CA LYS A 107 -19.00 8.29 -6.62
C LYS A 107 -19.02 6.84 -6.12
N ARG A 108 -18.92 5.87 -7.02
CA ARG A 108 -18.88 4.44 -6.67
C ARG A 108 -17.68 4.10 -5.80
N HIS A 109 -16.48 4.53 -6.21
CA HIS A 109 -15.24 4.31 -5.47
C HIS A 109 -15.35 4.81 -4.04
N LEU A 110 -15.94 6.00 -3.86
CA LEU A 110 -16.02 6.64 -2.55
C LEU A 110 -17.02 5.96 -1.63
N VAL A 111 -18.17 5.55 -2.17
CA VAL A 111 -19.13 4.73 -1.43
C VAL A 111 -18.48 3.39 -1.04
N GLU A 112 -17.73 2.76 -1.95
CA GLU A 112 -17.03 1.51 -1.67
C GLU A 112 -15.97 1.69 -0.58
N MET A 113 -15.12 2.72 -0.67
CA MET A 113 -14.11 3.05 0.33
C MET A 113 -14.74 3.34 1.69
N LEU A 114 -15.80 4.17 1.76
CA LEU A 114 -16.49 4.43 3.03
C LEU A 114 -17.11 3.16 3.63
N THR A 115 -17.62 2.26 2.78
CA THR A 115 -18.25 1.02 3.23
C THR A 115 -17.22 -0.03 3.67
N LYS A 116 -16.12 -0.18 2.93
CA LYS A 116 -15.10 -1.21 3.15
C LYS A 116 -14.08 -0.79 4.21
N ASP A 117 -13.61 0.46 4.14
CA ASP A 117 -12.48 0.94 4.95
C ASP A 117 -12.96 1.51 6.29
N PHE A 118 -14.10 2.21 6.28
CA PHE A 118 -14.68 2.86 7.46
C PHE A 118 -15.86 2.10 8.06
N TYR A 119 -16.21 0.92 7.49
CA TYR A 119 -17.31 0.07 7.94
C TYR A 119 -18.67 0.79 8.03
N LEU A 120 -18.88 1.81 7.19
CA LEU A 120 -20.12 2.57 7.18
C LEU A 120 -21.21 1.82 6.39
N PRO A 121 -22.47 1.79 6.88
CA PRO A 121 -23.57 1.22 6.11
C PRO A 121 -23.70 1.91 4.75
N LYS A 122 -23.96 1.13 3.68
CA LYS A 122 -24.02 1.65 2.30
C LYS A 122 -24.90 2.90 2.13
N VAL A 123 -26.04 2.96 2.82
CA VAL A 123 -26.95 4.13 2.80
C VAL A 123 -26.30 5.35 3.44
N GLY A 124 -25.59 5.17 4.56
CA GLY A 124 -24.82 6.23 5.22
C GLY A 124 -23.64 6.69 4.37
N SER A 125 -22.89 5.75 3.79
CA SER A 125 -21.80 6.03 2.83
C SER A 125 -22.30 6.84 1.64
N GLN A 126 -23.45 6.46 1.08
CA GLN A 126 -24.09 7.17 -0.03
C GLN A 126 -24.46 8.61 0.38
N HIS A 127 -25.10 8.78 1.54
CA HIS A 127 -25.48 10.09 2.06
C HIS A 127 -24.27 10.99 2.33
N ILE A 128 -23.24 10.47 3.00
CA ILE A 128 -21.98 11.19 3.26
C ILE A 128 -21.34 11.61 1.95
N CYS A 129 -21.29 10.70 0.96
CA CYS A 129 -20.81 11.05 -0.36
C CYS A 129 -21.64 12.20 -0.96
N ASP A 130 -22.96 12.09 -0.98
CA ASP A 130 -23.81 13.12 -1.57
C ASP A 130 -23.68 14.49 -0.88
N THR A 131 -23.58 14.52 0.45
CA THR A 131 -23.46 15.76 1.23
C THR A 131 -22.06 16.39 1.16
N LEU A 132 -21.00 15.60 1.21
CA LEU A 132 -19.62 16.10 1.25
C LEU A 132 -19.00 16.26 -0.15
N TYR A 133 -19.47 15.51 -1.16
CA TYR A 133 -19.01 15.68 -2.54
C TYR A 133 -19.73 16.78 -3.30
N ALA A 134 -21.00 17.08 -3.02
CA ALA A 134 -21.71 18.12 -3.77
C ALA A 134 -20.95 19.47 -3.84
N PRO A 135 -20.30 19.96 -2.76
CA PRO A 135 -19.49 21.18 -2.82
C PRO A 135 -18.23 21.07 -3.68
N ARG A 136 -17.71 19.84 -3.85
CA ARG A 136 -16.46 19.54 -4.58
C ARG A 136 -16.69 18.98 -5.98
N ALA A 137 -17.92 18.66 -6.34
CA ALA A 137 -18.25 18.00 -7.60
C ALA A 137 -17.70 18.74 -8.81
N LYS A 138 -17.88 20.07 -8.87
CA LYS A 138 -17.35 20.90 -9.97
C LYS A 138 -15.82 20.86 -10.07
N LEU A 139 -15.12 20.89 -8.93
CA LEU A 139 -13.66 20.77 -8.90
C LEU A 139 -13.25 19.39 -9.41
N LEU A 140 -13.89 18.33 -8.91
CA LEU A 140 -13.58 16.95 -9.29
C LEU A 140 -13.92 16.66 -10.77
N GLU A 141 -14.99 17.24 -11.30
CA GLU A 141 -15.34 17.16 -12.73
C GLU A 141 -14.29 17.86 -13.60
N LYS A 142 -13.85 19.08 -13.24
CA LYS A 142 -12.74 19.77 -13.90
C LYS A 142 -11.44 18.95 -13.80
N CYS A 143 -11.17 18.36 -12.64
CA CYS A 143 -10.02 17.49 -12.44
C CYS A 143 -10.08 16.25 -13.34
N LEU A 144 -11.24 15.59 -13.44
CA LEU A 144 -11.44 14.42 -14.30
C LEU A 144 -11.30 14.75 -15.79
N SER A 145 -11.77 15.91 -16.25
CA SER A 145 -11.57 16.33 -17.64
C SER A 145 -10.08 16.54 -17.96
N ASN A 146 -9.33 17.13 -17.03
CA ASN A 146 -7.89 17.36 -17.21
C ASN A 146 -7.08 16.06 -17.13
N ALA A 147 -7.49 15.11 -16.30
CA ALA A 147 -6.85 13.80 -16.20
C ALA A 147 -6.96 12.98 -17.51
N ALA A 148 -7.94 13.26 -18.37
CA ALA A 148 -8.08 12.60 -19.67
C ALA A 148 -6.94 12.92 -20.65
N GLU A 149 -6.19 14.00 -20.42
CA GLU A 149 -5.05 14.42 -21.25
C GLU A 149 -3.73 13.76 -20.81
N ALA A 150 -3.68 13.17 -19.61
CA ALA A 150 -2.50 12.50 -19.06
C ALA A 150 -2.41 11.04 -19.55
N PRO A 151 -1.21 10.42 -19.51
CA PRO A 151 -1.09 8.97 -19.73
C PRO A 151 -2.03 8.19 -18.82
N SER A 152 -2.67 7.16 -19.36
CA SER A 152 -3.59 6.36 -18.55
C SER A 152 -2.83 5.66 -17.42
N PHE A 153 -3.39 5.68 -16.22
CA PHE A 153 -2.77 5.05 -15.05
C PHE A 153 -2.48 3.55 -15.27
N GLU A 154 -3.37 2.85 -16.00
CA GLU A 154 -3.14 1.46 -16.42
C GLU A 154 -1.88 1.31 -17.26
N GLN A 155 -1.67 2.19 -18.24
CA GLN A 155 -0.48 2.15 -19.09
C GLN A 155 0.78 2.36 -18.25
N VAL A 156 0.78 3.33 -17.33
CA VAL A 156 1.95 3.58 -16.47
C VAL A 156 2.25 2.36 -15.59
N LEU A 157 1.22 1.73 -15.03
CA LEU A 157 1.38 0.52 -14.22
C LEU A 157 1.87 -0.67 -15.03
N GLU A 158 1.38 -0.85 -16.26
CA GLU A 158 1.83 -1.91 -17.15
C GLU A 158 3.32 -1.75 -17.49
N GLU A 159 3.74 -0.53 -17.79
CA GLU A 159 5.13 -0.24 -18.10
C GLU A 159 6.07 -0.37 -16.89
N LEU A 160 5.62 0.07 -15.71
CA LEU A 160 6.31 -0.18 -14.44
C LEU A 160 6.46 -1.69 -14.20
N SER A 161 5.38 -2.47 -14.40
CA SER A 161 5.37 -3.92 -14.23
C SER A 161 6.36 -4.60 -15.19
N LYS A 162 6.33 -4.24 -16.47
CA LYS A 162 7.26 -4.77 -17.49
C LYS A 162 8.71 -4.40 -17.18
N GLY A 163 8.96 -3.16 -16.77
CA GLY A 163 10.30 -2.68 -16.41
C GLY A 163 10.86 -3.42 -15.20
N LEU A 164 10.07 -3.56 -14.14
CA LEU A 164 10.46 -4.28 -12.93
C LEU A 164 10.70 -5.77 -13.21
N GLN A 165 9.79 -6.42 -13.93
CA GLN A 165 9.94 -7.81 -14.34
C GLN A 165 11.22 -8.03 -15.14
N SER A 166 11.54 -7.14 -16.07
CA SER A 166 12.76 -7.21 -16.88
C SER A 166 14.04 -7.02 -16.05
N CYS A 167 14.01 -6.13 -15.06
CA CYS A 167 15.15 -5.93 -14.15
C CYS A 167 15.37 -7.15 -13.24
N LEU A 168 14.31 -7.69 -12.64
CA LEU A 168 14.38 -8.87 -11.78
C LEU A 168 14.87 -10.12 -12.53
N LYS A 169 14.37 -10.35 -13.76
CA LYS A 169 14.83 -11.45 -14.62
C LYS A 169 16.34 -11.38 -14.91
N ARG A 170 16.92 -10.17 -14.98
CA ARG A 170 18.37 -9.99 -15.19
C ARG A 170 19.19 -10.16 -13.93
N VAL A 171 18.70 -9.62 -12.80
CA VAL A 171 19.45 -9.62 -11.53
C VAL A 171 19.38 -10.98 -10.83
N GLN A 172 18.32 -11.75 -11.05
CA GLN A 172 18.11 -12.99 -10.32
C GLN A 172 17.35 -14.07 -11.10
N PRO A 173 18.04 -14.80 -11.99
CA PRO A 173 17.44 -15.93 -12.72
C PRO A 173 17.05 -17.09 -11.80
N ASP A 174 17.66 -17.18 -10.60
CA ASP A 174 17.51 -18.30 -9.68
C ASP A 174 16.10 -18.41 -9.04
N PHE A 175 15.30 -17.34 -9.10
CA PHE A 175 13.90 -17.35 -8.59
C PHE A 175 12.88 -17.85 -9.62
N GLY A 176 13.34 -18.44 -10.72
CA GLY A 176 12.49 -18.95 -11.78
C GLY A 176 11.77 -17.84 -12.54
N GLU A 177 10.57 -18.13 -13.03
CA GLU A 177 9.79 -17.16 -13.79
C GLU A 177 9.26 -16.04 -12.87
N VAL A 178 9.75 -14.82 -13.08
CA VAL A 178 9.24 -13.63 -12.40
C VAL A 178 8.08 -13.03 -13.19
N THR A 179 6.96 -12.78 -12.51
CA THR A 179 5.78 -12.09 -13.07
C THR A 179 5.39 -10.92 -12.18
N CYS A 180 5.20 -9.74 -12.76
CA CYS A 180 4.69 -8.57 -12.05
C CYS A 180 3.25 -8.31 -12.49
N MET A 181 2.31 -8.23 -11.54
CA MET A 181 0.90 -8.00 -11.84
C MET A 181 0.36 -6.82 -11.02
N PRO A 182 -0.27 -5.82 -11.66
CA PRO A 182 -1.02 -4.80 -10.93
C PRO A 182 -2.32 -5.38 -10.34
N GLY A 183 -2.65 -4.94 -9.13
CA GLY A 183 -3.88 -5.26 -8.42
C GLY A 183 -4.46 -4.00 -7.79
N LEU A 184 -5.62 -3.58 -8.29
CA LEU A 184 -6.28 -2.35 -7.92
C LEU A 184 -7.54 -2.64 -7.10
N LEU A 185 -7.76 -1.88 -6.03
CA LEU A 185 -8.82 -2.21 -5.07
C LEU A 185 -10.22 -1.87 -5.60
N TYR A 186 -10.35 -0.74 -6.29
CA TYR A 186 -11.65 -0.20 -6.71
C TYR A 186 -11.82 -0.08 -8.23
N GLU A 187 -10.79 -0.43 -9.02
CA GLU A 187 -10.86 -0.45 -10.48
C GLU A 187 -10.17 -1.68 -11.09
N PRO A 188 -10.40 -2.01 -12.37
CA PRO A 188 -9.64 -3.03 -13.08
C PRO A 188 -8.17 -2.61 -13.29
N PRO A 189 -7.20 -3.55 -13.23
CA PRO A 189 -7.38 -4.95 -12.88
C PRO A 189 -7.59 -5.14 -11.37
N PHE A 190 -8.76 -5.67 -10.98
CA PHE A 190 -9.12 -5.81 -9.57
C PHE A 190 -8.16 -6.76 -8.84
N VAL A 191 -7.82 -6.44 -7.59
CA VAL A 191 -7.01 -7.30 -6.71
C VAL A 191 -7.53 -8.74 -6.72
N ASP A 192 -8.84 -8.93 -6.60
CA ASP A 192 -9.49 -10.24 -6.57
C ASP A 192 -9.24 -11.05 -7.86
N SER A 193 -9.43 -10.41 -9.03
CA SER A 193 -9.17 -11.03 -10.33
C SER A 193 -7.68 -11.34 -10.53
N THR A 194 -6.80 -10.46 -10.07
CA THR A 194 -5.35 -10.70 -10.12
C THR A 194 -4.94 -11.83 -9.18
N CYS A 195 -5.54 -11.94 -8.00
CA CYS A 195 -5.31 -13.06 -7.07
C CYS A 195 -5.85 -14.38 -7.63
N HIS A 196 -6.98 -14.39 -8.35
CA HIS A 196 -7.42 -15.59 -9.05
C HIS A 196 -6.39 -16.08 -10.08
N ARG A 197 -5.79 -15.16 -10.86
CA ARG A 197 -4.70 -15.51 -11.79
C ARG A 197 -3.45 -16.01 -11.07
N LEU A 198 -3.09 -15.38 -9.94
CA LEU A 198 -2.01 -15.84 -9.07
C LEU A 198 -2.22 -17.29 -8.64
N LEU A 199 -3.42 -17.63 -8.16
CA LEU A 199 -3.75 -18.98 -7.69
C LEU A 199 -3.78 -20.02 -8.81
N GLN A 200 -3.88 -19.59 -10.08
CA GLN A 200 -3.73 -20.45 -11.26
C GLN A 200 -2.27 -20.56 -11.72
N SER A 201 -1.38 -19.69 -11.23
CA SER A 201 0.04 -19.70 -11.55
C SER A 201 0.81 -20.70 -10.69
N THR A 202 1.96 -21.16 -11.17
CA THR A 202 2.87 -22.06 -10.43
C THR A 202 3.84 -21.31 -9.51
N SER A 203 3.47 -20.11 -9.06
CA SER A 203 4.34 -19.25 -8.24
C SER A 203 4.57 -19.88 -6.86
N GLU A 204 5.82 -19.91 -6.42
CA GLU A 204 6.22 -20.33 -5.08
C GLU A 204 6.37 -19.16 -4.13
N ASN A 205 6.70 -17.98 -4.67
CA ASN A 205 6.88 -16.76 -3.91
C ASN A 205 5.90 -15.70 -4.39
N VAL A 206 5.28 -15.02 -3.44
CA VAL A 206 4.34 -13.92 -3.68
C VAL A 206 4.81 -12.72 -2.86
N VAL A 207 5.08 -11.62 -3.54
CA VAL A 207 5.46 -10.35 -2.89
C VAL A 207 4.32 -9.36 -3.07
N LEU A 208 3.72 -8.93 -1.97
CA LEU A 208 2.74 -7.86 -1.94
C LEU A 208 3.47 -6.52 -1.80
N ALA A 209 3.44 -5.69 -2.84
CA ALA A 209 4.14 -4.41 -2.86
C ALA A 209 3.16 -3.26 -3.02
N SER A 210 3.00 -2.45 -1.97
CA SER A 210 2.23 -1.21 -2.06
C SER A 210 2.99 -0.19 -2.92
N LEU A 211 2.27 0.44 -3.86
CA LEU A 211 2.82 1.55 -4.66
C LEU A 211 2.87 2.88 -3.91
N TYR A 212 2.39 2.92 -2.66
CA TYR A 212 2.56 4.05 -1.76
C TYR A 212 3.97 3.99 -1.13
N PRO A 213 4.84 4.99 -1.35
CA PRO A 213 6.19 4.97 -0.79
C PRO A 213 6.21 4.96 0.74
N PHE A 214 5.26 5.68 1.34
CA PHE A 214 5.16 5.89 2.77
C PHE A 214 4.11 4.96 3.37
N PHE A 215 4.48 4.26 4.44
CA PHE A 215 3.53 3.47 5.20
C PHE A 215 2.46 4.38 5.82
N ASN A 216 1.22 4.24 5.35
CA ASN A 216 0.07 4.93 5.93
C ASN A 216 -0.72 3.91 6.77
N ALA A 217 -0.86 4.18 8.06
CA ALA A 217 -1.46 3.27 9.05
C ALA A 217 -2.91 2.86 8.73
N HIS A 218 -3.58 3.57 7.81
CA HIS A 218 -4.88 3.20 7.28
C HIS A 218 -4.76 2.49 5.91
N LEU A 219 -4.14 3.16 4.93
CA LEU A 219 -4.17 2.71 3.53
C LEU A 219 -3.35 1.44 3.30
N THR A 220 -2.12 1.39 3.81
CA THR A 220 -1.19 0.29 3.55
C THR A 220 -1.68 -1.03 4.15
N PRO A 221 -2.09 -1.09 5.44
CA PRO A 221 -2.68 -2.31 6.01
C PRO A 221 -3.98 -2.73 5.34
N HIS A 222 -4.79 -1.78 4.87
CA HIS A 222 -6.06 -2.09 4.21
C HIS A 222 -5.84 -2.85 2.89
N LEU A 223 -4.91 -2.38 2.05
CA LEU A 223 -4.53 -3.06 0.81
C LEU A 223 -4.07 -4.50 1.05
N TYR A 224 -3.19 -4.70 2.04
CA TYR A 224 -2.71 -6.03 2.36
C TYR A 224 -3.80 -6.91 2.94
N LYS A 225 -4.60 -6.41 3.89
CA LYS A 225 -5.67 -7.18 4.52
C LYS A 225 -6.71 -7.64 3.50
N HIS A 226 -7.11 -6.79 2.55
CA HIS A 226 -8.04 -7.18 1.48
C HIS A 226 -7.47 -8.33 0.65
N THR A 227 -6.23 -8.18 0.20
CA THR A 227 -5.51 -9.19 -0.59
C THR A 227 -5.37 -10.51 0.16
N GLU A 228 -4.94 -10.46 1.41
CA GLU A 228 -4.73 -11.64 2.25
C GLU A 228 -6.03 -12.34 2.61
N THR A 229 -7.09 -11.59 2.90
CA THR A 229 -8.43 -12.16 3.16
C THR A 229 -8.91 -12.93 1.95
N PHE A 230 -8.69 -12.39 0.75
CA PHE A 230 -9.00 -13.09 -0.50
C PHE A 230 -8.21 -14.40 -0.62
N LEU A 231 -6.89 -14.34 -0.41
CA LEU A 231 -6.03 -15.52 -0.46
C LEU A 231 -6.45 -16.55 0.59
N GLU A 232 -6.69 -16.17 1.84
CA GLU A 232 -7.13 -17.04 2.93
C GLU A 232 -8.50 -17.69 2.67
N THR A 233 -9.38 -17.00 1.94
CA THR A 233 -10.69 -17.57 1.56
C THR A 233 -10.52 -18.70 0.54
N HIS A 234 -9.65 -18.50 -0.44
CA HIS A 234 -9.45 -19.40 -1.59
C HIS A 234 -8.30 -20.40 -1.41
N THR A 235 -7.56 -20.28 -0.34
CA THR A 235 -6.48 -21.19 0.06
C THR A 235 -6.77 -21.72 1.47
N THR A 236 -5.99 -22.70 1.90
CA THR A 236 -5.94 -23.15 3.27
C THR A 236 -4.61 -22.66 3.81
N ARG A 237 -4.65 -21.66 4.69
CA ARG A 237 -3.48 -21.26 5.45
C ARG A 237 -3.15 -22.40 6.39
N TYR A 238 -1.95 -22.95 6.27
CA TYR A 238 -1.51 -23.91 7.28
C TYR A 238 -1.07 -23.12 8.50
N SER A 239 -1.68 -23.41 9.66
CA SER A 239 -1.17 -22.93 10.95
C SER A 239 0.26 -23.44 11.12
N LEU A 240 1.17 -22.60 11.61
CA LEU A 240 2.54 -23.01 11.96
C LEU A 240 2.55 -24.29 12.80
N GLU A 241 1.60 -24.47 13.72
CA GLU A 241 1.47 -25.70 14.52
C GLU A 241 1.13 -26.94 13.68
N LYS A 242 0.32 -26.77 12.63
CA LYS A 242 -0.05 -27.85 11.73
C LYS A 242 1.06 -28.16 10.75
N ILE A 243 1.81 -27.16 10.28
CA ILE A 243 3.03 -27.40 9.49
C ILE A 243 4.08 -28.09 10.37
N ARG A 244 4.27 -27.67 11.63
CA ARG A 244 5.24 -28.32 12.56
C ARG A 244 4.91 -29.78 12.81
N ARG A 245 3.62 -30.12 12.76
CA ARG A 245 3.12 -31.50 12.95
C ARG A 245 3.21 -32.34 11.68
N ASP A 246 2.77 -31.80 10.55
CA ASP A 246 2.59 -32.55 9.30
C ASP A 246 3.86 -32.50 8.43
N TYR A 247 4.70 -31.48 8.61
CA TYR A 247 5.94 -31.19 7.87
C TYR A 247 7.00 -30.57 8.82
N PRO A 248 7.53 -31.36 9.78
CA PRO A 248 8.44 -30.86 10.82
C PRO A 248 9.73 -30.22 10.27
N ASP A 249 10.15 -30.61 9.07
CA ASP A 249 11.34 -30.09 8.40
C ASP A 249 11.10 -28.77 7.63
N ALA A 250 9.87 -28.25 7.61
CA ALA A 250 9.46 -27.13 6.75
C ALA A 250 9.03 -25.86 7.51
N VAL A 251 9.31 -25.74 8.82
CA VAL A 251 8.79 -24.63 9.64
C VAL A 251 9.86 -23.68 10.15
N HIS A 252 9.75 -22.43 9.71
CA HIS A 252 10.39 -21.28 10.34
C HIS A 252 9.36 -20.20 10.74
N GLU A 253 9.73 -19.38 11.72
CA GLU A 253 8.86 -18.39 12.34
C GLU A 253 8.63 -17.18 11.42
N ASP A 254 7.40 -16.69 11.39
CA ASP A 254 6.87 -15.51 10.67
C ASP A 254 6.29 -15.63 9.25
N ASP A 255 6.39 -16.78 8.56
CA ASP A 255 5.89 -16.89 7.18
C ASP A 255 4.56 -17.66 7.02
N GLY A 256 3.60 -17.04 6.33
CA GLY A 256 2.30 -17.63 6.01
C GLY A 256 2.38 -18.58 4.83
N PHE A 257 2.25 -19.89 5.07
CA PHE A 257 2.16 -20.90 4.02
C PHE A 257 0.71 -21.08 3.57
N PHE A 258 0.44 -20.93 2.27
CA PHE A 258 -0.90 -21.04 1.69
C PHE A 258 -1.00 -22.21 0.73
N ILE A 259 -2.00 -23.09 0.87
CA ILE A 259 -2.31 -24.14 -0.13
C ILE A 259 -3.63 -23.84 -0.82
N ALA A 260 -3.64 -23.62 -2.14
CA ALA A 260 -4.88 -23.39 -2.91
C ALA A 260 -5.92 -24.51 -2.70
N LYS A 261 -7.20 -24.16 -2.48
CA LYS A 261 -8.30 -25.12 -2.37
C LYS A 261 -8.69 -25.59 -3.78
N GLY A 262 -8.41 -26.84 -4.14
CA GLY A 262 -8.80 -27.43 -5.43
C GLY A 262 -7.89 -28.57 -5.91
N ASN A 263 -8.04 -28.97 -7.18
CA ASN A 263 -7.42 -30.14 -7.79
C ASN A 263 -5.87 -30.12 -7.90
N HIS A 264 -5.22 -29.02 -7.53
CA HIS A 264 -3.77 -28.91 -7.49
C HIS A 264 -3.33 -28.18 -6.21
N PRO A 265 -2.63 -28.85 -5.26
CA PRO A 265 -2.07 -28.18 -4.10
C PRO A 265 -0.87 -27.32 -4.53
N ILE A 266 -1.14 -26.04 -4.79
CA ILE A 266 -0.10 -25.02 -5.01
C ILE A 266 0.18 -24.40 -3.65
N SER A 267 1.44 -24.53 -3.21
CA SER A 267 1.95 -23.90 -2.00
C SER A 267 2.77 -22.67 -2.36
N PHE A 268 2.55 -21.55 -1.67
CA PHE A 268 3.38 -20.35 -1.84
C PHE A 268 3.64 -19.61 -0.53
N HIS A 269 4.77 -18.89 -0.51
CA HIS A 269 5.17 -17.92 0.50
C HIS A 269 4.62 -16.55 0.13
N CYS A 270 4.08 -15.83 1.11
CA CYS A 270 3.59 -14.48 0.91
C CYS A 270 4.37 -13.51 1.80
N THR A 271 5.05 -12.53 1.19
CA THR A 271 5.79 -11.48 1.89
C THR A 271 5.26 -10.10 1.53
N ARG A 272 5.42 -9.15 2.45
CA ARG A 272 4.97 -7.77 2.27
C ARG A 272 6.14 -6.82 2.10
N LEU A 273 5.92 -5.77 1.32
CA LEU A 273 6.86 -4.67 1.14
C LEU A 273 6.22 -3.35 1.60
N ASP A 274 6.28 -3.12 2.91
CA ASP A 274 5.46 -2.10 3.59
C ASP A 274 5.89 -0.64 3.35
N GLN A 275 7.16 -0.39 2.99
CA GLN A 275 7.71 0.96 2.86
C GLN A 275 8.81 1.03 1.80
N LEU A 276 8.66 1.97 0.88
CA LEU A 276 9.62 2.21 -0.21
C LEU A 276 10.36 3.56 -0.07
N ALA A 277 9.83 4.48 0.74
CA ALA A 277 10.28 5.88 0.79
C ALA A 277 11.76 6.10 1.13
N LEU A 278 12.36 5.24 1.96
CA LEU A 278 13.75 5.38 2.42
C LEU A 278 14.74 4.55 1.58
N MET A 279 14.26 3.95 0.48
CA MET A 279 15.11 3.24 -0.47
C MET A 279 16.00 4.23 -1.22
N GLU A 280 17.26 3.84 -1.42
CA GLU A 280 18.25 4.71 -2.04
C GLU A 280 17.83 5.15 -3.45
N GLY A 281 17.26 4.25 -4.26
CA GLY A 281 16.76 4.60 -5.58
C GLY A 281 15.54 5.50 -5.59
N MET A 282 14.70 5.49 -4.54
CA MET A 282 13.60 6.46 -4.39
C MET A 282 14.18 7.86 -4.10
N ILE A 283 15.20 7.92 -3.25
CA ILE A 283 15.89 9.16 -2.91
C ILE A 283 16.61 9.73 -4.13
N GLN A 284 17.36 8.89 -4.84
CA GLN A 284 18.05 9.26 -6.06
C GLN A 284 17.08 9.67 -7.17
N PHE A 285 15.97 8.94 -7.34
CA PHE A 285 14.93 9.29 -8.31
C PHE A 285 14.44 10.73 -8.13
N TRP A 286 14.06 11.11 -6.90
CA TRP A 286 13.57 12.46 -6.62
C TRP A 286 14.67 13.52 -6.62
N ALA A 287 15.89 13.19 -6.16
CA ALA A 287 17.02 14.11 -6.22
C ALA A 287 17.39 14.45 -7.67
N GLU A 288 17.37 13.45 -8.55
CA GLU A 288 17.58 13.61 -9.99
C GLU A 288 16.48 14.48 -10.63
N GLN A 289 15.21 14.19 -10.35
CA GLN A 289 14.10 15.03 -10.81
C GLN A 289 14.30 16.50 -10.42
N LEU A 290 14.57 16.75 -9.14
CA LEU A 290 14.80 18.10 -8.62
C LEU A 290 15.99 18.78 -9.28
N ARG A 291 17.12 18.07 -9.45
CA ARG A 291 18.32 18.63 -10.05
C ARG A 291 18.08 19.19 -11.45
N ASN A 292 17.26 18.52 -12.25
CA ASN A 292 16.98 18.94 -13.62
C ASN A 292 15.95 20.08 -13.71
N GLU A 293 15.20 20.31 -12.64
CA GLU A 293 14.12 21.29 -12.60
C GLU A 293 14.44 22.52 -11.75
N LEU A 294 15.48 22.44 -10.92
CA LEU A 294 15.93 23.55 -10.08
C LEU A 294 16.69 24.57 -10.92
N GLU A 295 16.02 25.68 -11.22
CA GLU A 295 16.64 26.85 -11.82
C GLU A 295 17.43 27.68 -10.80
N GLU A 296 18.30 28.56 -11.28
CA GLU A 296 18.97 29.55 -10.43
C GLU A 296 17.96 30.47 -9.72
N SER A 297 16.78 30.68 -10.32
CA SER A 297 15.67 31.47 -9.77
C SER A 297 14.93 30.78 -8.62
N ALA A 298 15.24 29.51 -8.31
CA ALA A 298 14.52 28.73 -7.32
C ALA A 298 14.67 29.31 -5.90
N VAL A 299 13.54 29.60 -5.26
CA VAL A 299 13.44 30.10 -3.89
C VAL A 299 13.04 29.03 -2.89
N GLY A 300 12.59 27.85 -3.34
CA GLY A 300 12.41 26.72 -2.45
C GLY A 300 11.75 25.48 -3.07
N VAL A 301 11.76 24.40 -2.29
CA VAL A 301 11.12 23.12 -2.60
C VAL A 301 10.04 22.82 -1.57
N VAL A 302 8.86 22.41 -2.02
CA VAL A 302 7.77 21.94 -1.16
C VAL A 302 7.48 20.49 -1.49
N PHE A 303 7.82 19.59 -0.58
CA PHE A 303 7.45 18.20 -0.68
C PHE A 303 6.01 18.02 -0.21
N ALA A 304 5.10 17.61 -1.10
CA ALA A 304 3.65 17.56 -0.87
C ALA A 304 3.10 16.12 -0.85
N LEU A 305 2.30 15.78 0.16
CA LEU A 305 1.58 14.50 0.26
C LEU A 305 0.18 14.68 0.85
N PRO A 306 -0.72 13.70 0.67
CA PRO A 306 -1.98 13.69 1.40
C PRO A 306 -1.76 13.62 2.92
N ILE A 307 -2.61 14.28 3.68
CA ILE A 307 -2.57 14.21 5.15
C ILE A 307 -2.98 12.81 5.63
N PRO A 308 -2.21 12.14 6.52
CA PRO A 308 -2.62 10.86 7.08
C PRO A 308 -3.75 11.07 8.11
N LEU A 309 -4.73 10.16 8.13
CA LEU A 309 -5.79 10.15 9.14
C LEU A 309 -5.27 9.66 10.51
N PHE A 310 -4.48 8.59 10.50
CA PHE A 310 -3.94 7.93 11.68
C PHE A 310 -2.42 7.82 11.61
N GLY A 311 -1.75 7.59 12.75
CA GLY A 311 -0.30 7.36 12.77
C GLY A 311 0.54 8.57 12.36
N ARG A 312 -0.03 9.78 12.49
CA ARG A 312 0.53 11.02 11.92
C ARG A 312 1.98 11.29 12.33
N GLN A 313 2.38 11.02 13.56
CA GLN A 313 3.75 11.32 14.02
C GLN A 313 4.80 10.48 13.30
N LEU A 314 4.59 9.15 13.22
CA LEU A 314 5.53 8.26 12.54
C LEU A 314 5.56 8.52 11.03
N TYR A 315 4.39 8.75 10.42
CA TYR A 315 4.29 9.12 9.01
C TYR A 315 5.08 10.40 8.71
N ILE A 316 4.86 11.47 9.48
CA ILE A 316 5.57 12.75 9.30
C ILE A 316 7.07 12.57 9.48
N LYS A 317 7.52 11.84 10.50
CA LYS A 317 8.95 11.61 10.73
C LYS A 317 9.62 10.94 9.53
N THR A 318 9.01 9.88 9.00
CA THR A 318 9.53 9.18 7.81
C THR A 318 9.55 10.08 6.58
N VAL A 319 8.52 10.91 6.42
CA VAL A 319 8.41 11.90 5.35
C VAL A 319 9.52 12.94 5.43
N GLU A 320 9.75 13.51 6.61
CA GLU A 320 10.82 14.49 6.85
C GLU A 320 12.21 13.87 6.64
N GLU A 321 12.42 12.63 7.10
CA GLU A 321 13.67 11.89 6.89
C GLU A 321 13.93 11.65 5.40
N CYS A 322 12.91 11.22 4.64
CA CYS A 322 13.02 11.03 3.20
C CYS A 322 13.37 12.34 2.48
N ALA A 323 12.63 13.42 2.78
CA ALA A 323 12.88 14.74 2.22
C ALA A 323 14.30 15.24 2.55
N GLN A 324 14.74 15.07 3.78
CA GLN A 324 16.10 15.43 4.20
C GLN A 324 17.16 14.66 3.43
N ARG A 325 16.99 13.34 3.22
CA ARG A 325 17.93 12.53 2.44
C ARG A 325 17.97 12.94 0.97
N ILE A 326 16.82 13.25 0.36
CA ILE A 326 16.74 13.78 -1.01
C ILE A 326 17.54 15.08 -1.12
N MET A 327 17.30 16.02 -0.20
CA MET A 327 17.99 17.31 -0.21
C MET A 327 19.49 17.17 0.07
N TYR A 328 19.90 16.23 0.91
CA TYR A 328 21.31 15.93 1.15
C TYR A 328 22.03 15.41 -0.12
N VAL A 329 21.42 14.47 -0.84
CA VAL A 329 21.95 13.96 -2.11
C VAL A 329 22.02 15.09 -3.15
N LEU A 330 21.00 15.95 -3.18
CA LEU A 330 20.98 17.12 -4.05
C LEU A 330 22.12 18.09 -3.71
N TYR A 331 22.32 18.49 -2.45
CA TYR A 331 23.36 19.44 -2.05
C TYR A 331 24.78 18.92 -2.25
N SER A 332 24.98 17.61 -2.17
CA SER A 332 26.27 16.98 -2.48
C SER A 332 26.71 17.23 -3.93
N ASN A 333 25.73 17.47 -4.83
CA ASN A 333 25.95 17.67 -6.26
C ASN A 333 25.58 19.08 -6.73
N TYR A 334 24.93 19.89 -5.88
CA TYR A 334 24.42 21.22 -6.18
C TYR A 334 24.78 22.18 -5.04
N PRO A 335 25.78 23.05 -5.21
CA PRO A 335 26.37 23.82 -4.11
C PRO A 335 25.44 24.90 -3.52
N LYS A 336 24.34 25.24 -4.20
CA LYS A 336 23.38 26.23 -3.70
C LYS A 336 22.34 25.55 -2.79
N ALA A 337 22.36 25.93 -1.51
CA ALA A 337 21.37 25.47 -0.55
C ALA A 337 19.98 26.08 -0.84
N VAL A 338 19.09 25.28 -1.44
CA VAL A 338 17.68 25.64 -1.68
C VAL A 338 16.84 25.25 -0.46
N PRO A 339 16.11 26.18 0.20
CA PRO A 339 15.31 25.83 1.36
C PRO A 339 14.15 24.91 0.97
N TRP A 340 13.75 24.04 1.89
CA TRP A 340 12.67 23.09 1.65
C TRP A 340 11.68 23.02 2.81
N ARG A 341 10.48 22.52 2.50
CA ARG A 341 9.38 22.30 3.45
C ARG A 341 8.62 21.02 3.12
N VAL A 342 8.01 20.44 4.14
CA VAL A 342 6.97 19.42 3.97
C VAL A 342 5.60 20.11 4.08
N ALA A 343 4.71 19.80 3.16
CA ALA A 343 3.35 20.27 3.15
C ALA A 343 2.36 19.13 2.97
N PHE A 344 1.15 19.33 3.47
CA PHE A 344 0.07 18.38 3.32
C PHE A 344 -1.08 19.01 2.53
N TYR A 345 -1.75 18.18 1.76
CA TYR A 345 -3.01 18.53 1.11
C TYR A 345 -4.09 17.51 1.46
N GLN A 346 -5.33 17.88 1.19
CA GLN A 346 -6.46 16.98 1.32
C GLN A 346 -6.61 16.24 0.01
N SER A 347 -6.44 14.91 0.03
CA SER A 347 -6.67 14.09 -1.16
C SER A 347 -8.14 14.12 -1.58
N TRP A 348 -8.41 13.82 -2.84
CA TRP A 348 -9.77 13.77 -3.40
C TRP A 348 -10.71 12.83 -2.64
N SER A 349 -10.16 11.78 -2.03
CA SER A 349 -10.91 10.77 -1.26
C SER A 349 -11.02 11.12 0.24
N GLN A 350 -10.38 12.19 0.69
CA GLN A 350 -10.32 12.57 2.10
C GLN A 350 -11.32 13.66 2.45
N PHE A 351 -11.93 13.55 3.63
CA PHE A 351 -12.94 14.50 4.12
C PHE A 351 -12.48 15.33 5.32
N TRP A 352 -11.35 15.00 5.93
CA TRP A 352 -10.83 15.74 7.08
C TRP A 352 -9.98 16.95 6.64
N PRO A 353 -10.05 18.08 7.36
CA PRO A 353 -9.32 19.28 7.00
C PRO A 353 -7.82 19.15 7.29
N VAL A 354 -7.01 19.82 6.47
CA VAL A 354 -5.59 20.08 6.78
C VAL A 354 -5.50 21.33 7.63
N LEU A 355 -4.72 21.29 8.71
CA LEU A 355 -4.45 22.48 9.51
C LEU A 355 -3.77 23.54 8.62
N SER A 356 -4.30 24.76 8.63
CA SER A 356 -3.94 25.85 7.71
C SER A 356 -2.44 26.06 7.55
N LYS A 357 -1.67 26.01 8.66
CA LYS A 357 -0.22 26.22 8.64
C LYS A 357 0.59 25.16 7.87
N TYR A 358 0.06 23.97 7.67
CA TYR A 358 0.78 22.89 6.96
C TYR A 358 0.30 22.69 5.52
N THR A 359 -0.59 23.54 5.03
CA THR A 359 -1.08 23.45 3.65
C THR A 359 0.02 23.80 2.65
N VAL A 360 -0.06 23.24 1.44
CA VAL A 360 0.86 23.54 0.32
C VAL A 360 0.97 25.06 0.11
N GLY A 361 -0.16 25.76 0.01
CA GLY A 361 -0.18 27.22 -0.16
C GLY A 361 0.46 27.99 1.00
N ALA A 362 0.27 27.56 2.25
CA ALA A 362 0.90 28.22 3.39
C ALA A 362 2.43 28.04 3.39
N GLN A 363 2.93 26.85 3.03
CA GLN A 363 4.36 26.58 2.96
C GLN A 363 5.03 27.32 1.80
N ILE A 364 4.37 27.44 0.65
CA ILE A 364 4.83 28.25 -0.49
C ILE A 364 4.96 29.73 -0.05
N LYS A 365 3.93 30.27 0.62
CA LYS A 365 3.94 31.65 1.13
C LYS A 365 5.06 31.89 2.16
N ASP A 366 5.30 30.94 3.08
CA ASP A 366 6.41 31.04 4.04
C ASP A 366 7.78 31.08 3.36
N LEU A 367 7.98 30.26 2.32
CA LEU A 367 9.23 30.24 1.56
C LEU A 367 9.46 31.57 0.82
N ARG A 368 8.43 32.10 0.15
CA ARG A 368 8.50 33.38 -0.57
C ARG A 368 8.80 34.55 0.35
N LYS A 369 8.09 34.65 1.48
CA LYS A 369 8.34 35.69 2.49
C LYS A 369 9.80 35.72 2.97
N LYS A 370 10.47 34.56 3.01
CA LYS A 370 11.85 34.44 3.49
C LYS A 370 12.92 34.66 2.42
N ARG A 371 12.59 34.53 1.12
CA ARG A 371 13.59 34.48 0.04
C ARG A 371 13.28 35.37 -1.19
N GLY A 372 12.14 36.06 -1.20
CA GLY A 372 11.69 36.91 -2.30
C GLY A 372 10.47 36.32 -3.04
N ASP A 373 9.56 37.20 -3.46
CA ASP A 373 8.23 36.81 -3.95
C ASP A 373 8.23 36.31 -5.41
N ASN A 374 9.28 36.59 -6.19
CA ASN A 374 9.32 36.36 -7.64
C ASN A 374 10.05 35.08 -8.07
N GLY A 375 10.52 34.26 -7.12
CA GLY A 375 11.30 33.08 -7.43
C GLY A 375 10.46 31.81 -7.66
N GLN A 376 11.09 30.83 -8.33
CA GLN A 376 10.46 29.56 -8.61
C GLN A 376 10.33 28.71 -7.33
N VAL A 377 9.16 28.11 -7.11
CA VAL A 377 8.93 27.11 -6.07
C VAL A 377 8.54 25.79 -6.74
N LEU A 378 9.33 24.74 -6.48
CA LEU A 378 9.03 23.39 -6.96
C LEU A 378 8.18 22.64 -5.94
N VAL A 379 7.08 22.07 -6.39
CA VAL A 379 6.21 21.21 -5.59
C VAL A 379 6.41 19.76 -6.01
N VAL A 380 6.85 18.92 -5.08
CA VAL A 380 7.23 17.53 -5.34
C VAL A 380 6.13 16.59 -4.82
N PRO A 381 5.40 15.87 -5.69
CA PRO A 381 4.40 14.89 -5.28
C PRO A 381 5.03 13.56 -4.87
N PHE A 382 5.82 13.56 -3.80
CA PHE A 382 6.48 12.33 -3.31
C PHE A 382 5.55 11.34 -2.58
N GLY A 383 4.25 11.63 -2.45
CA GLY A 383 3.26 10.71 -1.85
C GLY A 383 2.97 9.45 -2.67
N ASN A 384 3.35 9.41 -3.95
CA ASN A 384 3.12 8.30 -4.86
C ASN A 384 4.34 8.08 -5.78
N ILE A 385 4.57 6.83 -6.20
CA ILE A 385 5.61 6.49 -7.20
C ILE A 385 5.10 6.69 -8.63
N VAL A 386 3.79 6.63 -8.80
CA VAL A 386 3.07 6.80 -10.06
C VAL A 386 2.13 7.97 -9.87
N ASP A 387 2.02 8.86 -10.86
CA ASP A 387 1.03 9.93 -10.79
C ASP A 387 -0.38 9.31 -10.80
N ASP A 388 -1.11 9.61 -9.74
CA ASP A 388 -2.51 9.29 -9.53
C ASP A 388 -3.39 10.53 -9.67
N PHE A 389 -4.69 10.37 -9.44
CA PHE A 389 -5.64 11.47 -9.49
C PHE A 389 -5.23 12.68 -8.63
N ASP A 390 -4.66 12.48 -7.43
CA ASP A 390 -4.26 13.59 -6.57
C ASP A 390 -3.13 14.42 -7.18
N THR A 391 -2.11 13.74 -7.67
CA THR A 391 -0.91 14.37 -8.23
C THR A 391 -1.14 14.99 -9.61
N GLN A 392 -2.03 14.40 -10.40
CA GLN A 392 -2.39 14.92 -11.73
C GLN A 392 -3.39 16.07 -11.67
N THR A 393 -4.21 16.16 -10.62
CA THR A 393 -5.36 17.08 -10.62
C THR A 393 -5.49 17.93 -9.36
N ILE A 394 -5.53 17.31 -8.18
CA ILE A 394 -5.75 18.02 -6.92
C ILE A 394 -4.57 18.93 -6.63
N LEU A 395 -3.35 18.40 -6.63
CA LEU A 395 -2.16 19.16 -6.29
C LEU A 395 -1.92 20.34 -7.25
N PRO A 396 -2.02 20.18 -8.59
CA PRO A 396 -2.01 21.31 -9.52
C PRO A 396 -3.10 22.35 -9.24
N SER A 397 -4.34 21.93 -8.94
CA SER A 397 -5.44 22.86 -8.63
C SER A 397 -5.19 23.71 -7.38
N LEU A 398 -4.42 23.20 -6.41
CA LEU A 398 -4.08 23.92 -5.16
C LEU A 398 -3.09 25.06 -5.39
N VAL A 399 -2.36 25.03 -6.49
CA VAL A 399 -1.36 26.04 -6.86
C VAL A 399 -1.73 26.77 -8.16
N GLU A 400 -2.92 26.51 -8.71
CA GLU A 400 -3.46 27.19 -9.88
C GLU A 400 -3.53 28.70 -9.61
N GLY A 401 -2.94 29.50 -10.50
CA GLY A 401 -2.84 30.95 -10.35
C GLY A 401 -1.70 31.45 -9.46
N MET A 402 -0.85 30.57 -8.90
CA MET A 402 0.37 30.99 -8.22
C MET A 402 1.53 31.11 -9.21
N GLU A 403 1.88 32.35 -9.61
CA GLU A 403 3.01 32.61 -10.50
C GLU A 403 4.31 32.02 -9.96
N GLY A 404 5.13 31.39 -10.81
CA GLY A 404 6.40 30.80 -10.42
C GLY A 404 6.30 29.53 -9.56
N VAL A 405 5.14 28.86 -9.50
CA VAL A 405 5.04 27.53 -8.87
C VAL A 405 4.98 26.46 -9.95
N LYS A 406 5.83 25.44 -9.84
CA LYS A 406 5.83 24.27 -10.74
C LYS A 406 5.62 22.99 -9.95
N VAL A 407 4.61 22.20 -10.33
CA VAL A 407 4.40 20.85 -9.78
C VAL A 407 5.17 19.85 -10.64
N LEU A 408 5.98 19.00 -10.00
CA LEU A 408 6.70 17.92 -10.70
C LEU A 408 5.77 16.71 -10.95
N SER A 409 6.17 15.81 -11.85
CA SER A 409 5.42 14.59 -12.19
C SER A 409 6.32 13.37 -12.05
N ALA A 410 5.81 12.31 -11.42
CA ALA A 410 6.48 11.02 -11.34
C ALA A 410 6.38 10.22 -12.66
N CYS A 411 5.29 10.37 -13.42
CA CYS A 411 5.01 9.58 -14.62
C CYS A 411 5.86 9.94 -15.84
N ASN A 412 6.31 11.19 -15.98
CA ASN A 412 7.10 11.65 -17.13
C ASN A 412 8.36 10.81 -17.41
N ILE A 413 8.80 10.04 -16.42
CA ILE A 413 10.00 9.21 -16.47
C ILE A 413 9.65 7.73 -16.71
N LEU A 414 8.50 7.26 -16.22
CA LEU A 414 8.15 5.85 -16.26
C LEU A 414 7.68 5.39 -17.64
N THR A 415 7.05 6.27 -18.42
CA THR A 415 6.37 5.88 -19.67
C THR A 415 7.27 5.81 -20.92
N ASP A 416 7.69 4.64 -21.40
CA ASP A 416 8.35 4.46 -22.70
C ASP A 416 7.34 4.65 -23.86
N SER A 417 6.84 5.87 -24.03
CA SER A 417 6.19 6.25 -25.28
C SER A 417 7.20 6.07 -26.42
N ALA A 418 6.86 5.21 -27.38
CA ALA A 418 7.64 4.93 -28.60
C ALA A 418 7.98 6.19 -29.41
N ALA A 419 7.35 7.33 -29.11
CA ALA A 419 7.62 8.62 -29.74
C ALA A 419 8.90 9.32 -29.24
N ASN A 420 9.66 8.77 -28.29
CA ASN A 420 10.73 9.52 -27.64
C ASN A 420 12.03 8.73 -27.41
N GLU A 421 12.67 8.26 -28.49
CA GLU A 421 14.07 7.79 -28.46
C GLU A 421 15.07 8.87 -27.99
N ASN A 422 14.63 10.14 -27.89
CA ASN A 422 15.41 11.29 -27.44
C ASN A 422 15.21 11.67 -25.96
N ARG A 423 14.81 10.74 -25.09
CA ARG A 423 14.72 11.03 -23.66
C ARG A 423 16.05 11.54 -23.10
N PRO A 424 16.05 12.66 -22.35
CA PRO A 424 17.23 13.13 -21.64
C PRO A 424 17.87 12.03 -20.80
N ASN A 425 19.20 11.95 -20.80
CA ASN A 425 19.95 10.91 -20.08
C ASN A 425 19.58 10.80 -18.59
N TRP A 426 19.19 11.91 -17.97
CA TRP A 426 18.78 11.95 -16.57
C TRP A 426 17.48 11.17 -16.30
N GLN A 427 16.50 11.20 -17.22
CA GLN A 427 15.25 10.45 -17.06
C GLN A 427 15.52 8.94 -17.09
N ARG A 428 16.39 8.49 -18.00
CA ARG A 428 16.84 7.10 -18.05
C ARG A 428 17.56 6.70 -16.76
N SER A 429 18.41 7.58 -16.25
CA SER A 429 19.13 7.37 -14.98
C SER A 429 18.17 7.23 -13.79
N ALA A 430 17.21 8.15 -13.66
CA ALA A 430 16.21 8.13 -12.59
C ALA A 430 15.31 6.89 -12.65
N LYS A 431 14.79 6.53 -13.84
CA LYS A 431 14.03 5.29 -14.05
C LYS A 431 14.85 4.07 -13.66
N LYS A 432 16.13 4.02 -14.08
CA LYS A 432 17.05 2.93 -13.78
C LYS A 432 17.32 2.82 -12.29
N ALA A 433 17.57 3.92 -11.58
CA ALA A 433 17.81 3.94 -10.14
C ALA A 433 16.61 3.41 -9.34
N LEU A 434 15.40 3.86 -9.69
CA LEU A 434 14.15 3.40 -9.09
C LEU A 434 13.96 1.90 -9.30
N LEU A 435 14.04 1.43 -10.55
CA LEU A 435 13.86 0.01 -10.87
C LEU A 435 14.92 -0.88 -10.23
N HIS A 436 16.19 -0.44 -10.18
CA HIS A 436 17.24 -1.20 -9.50
C HIS A 436 17.00 -1.30 -8.01
N SER A 437 16.61 -0.22 -7.33
CA SER A 437 16.35 -0.29 -5.89
C SER A 437 15.14 -1.14 -5.57
N LEU A 438 14.05 -1.04 -6.34
CA LEU A 438 12.91 -1.95 -6.21
C LEU A 438 13.35 -3.40 -6.38
N THR A 439 14.16 -3.68 -7.41
CA THR A 439 14.73 -5.00 -7.66
C THR A 439 15.58 -5.48 -6.48
N ASP A 440 16.44 -4.63 -5.92
CA ASP A 440 17.32 -4.98 -4.81
C ASP A 440 16.57 -5.27 -3.51
N VAL A 441 15.54 -4.50 -3.20
CA VAL A 441 14.74 -4.74 -1.99
C VAL A 441 13.90 -6.00 -2.14
N ILE A 442 13.30 -6.21 -3.31
CA ILE A 442 12.58 -7.46 -3.61
C ILE A 442 13.54 -8.65 -3.53
N ARG A 443 14.72 -8.55 -4.14
CA ARG A 443 15.78 -9.56 -4.02
C ARG A 443 16.16 -9.83 -2.57
N SER A 444 16.41 -8.79 -1.78
CA SER A 444 16.80 -8.95 -0.36
C SER A 444 15.72 -9.70 0.42
N ARG A 445 14.44 -9.44 0.14
CA ARG A 445 13.33 -10.17 0.75
C ARG A 445 13.29 -11.62 0.29
N LEU A 446 13.38 -11.88 -1.00
CA LEU A 446 13.35 -13.24 -1.54
C LEU A 446 14.57 -14.08 -1.14
N VAL A 447 15.76 -13.47 -1.03
CA VAL A 447 16.96 -14.15 -0.51
C VAL A 447 16.77 -14.52 0.95
N SER A 448 16.17 -13.64 1.75
CA SER A 448 15.86 -13.94 3.15
C SER A 448 14.96 -15.18 3.27
N ILE A 449 14.01 -15.35 2.34
CA ILE A 449 13.15 -16.54 2.26
C ILE A 449 13.99 -17.78 1.88
N ASN A 450 14.84 -17.68 0.86
CA ASN A 450 15.62 -18.83 0.37
C ASN A 450 16.74 -19.27 1.33
N THR A 451 17.34 -18.37 2.11
CA THR A 451 18.35 -18.74 3.12
C THR A 451 17.77 -19.46 4.33
N LEU A 452 16.44 -19.53 4.43
CA LEU A 452 15.72 -20.31 5.44
C LEU A 452 15.41 -21.74 4.98
N TYR A 453 15.82 -22.12 3.76
CA TYR A 453 15.77 -23.48 3.19
C TYR A 453 17.18 -24.04 3.04
#